data_AF-A0A423JF58-F1
#
_entry.id   AF-A0A423JF58-F1
#
_cell.length_a   1.000
_cell.length_b   1.000
_cell.length_c   1.000
_cell.angle_alpha   90.00
_cell.angle_beta   90.00
_cell.angle_gamma   90.00
#
_symmetry.space_group_name_H-M   'P 1'
#
loop_
_entity.id
_entity.type
_entity.pdbx_description
1 polymer ?
#
loop_
_entity_poly.entity_id
_entity_poly.type
_entity_poly.pdbx_seq_one_letter_code
_entity_poly.pdbx_strand_id
1 'polypeptide(L)'
;MNQRLRSAPRAQSGFTLLELLVVLVVLGLLAGIVAPKYFAQLGRSEVKVAKAQIEGLGKALDLYRLEVGHYPSTEQGLQALVTAPSDETKWTGPYLQKKLPQDPWGRNYTYRYPGENGEYDLLSMGKDGQPGGEGENAEVTSWQ
;
A
#
# COMPACT_ATOMS: atom_id res chain seq x y z
N MET A 1 13.59 -75.98 -26.98
CA MET A 1 14.62 -74.93 -26.86
C MET A 1 13.93 -73.62 -26.51
N ASN A 2 13.79 -73.29 -25.22
CA ASN A 2 13.06 -72.08 -24.80
C ASN A 2 14.05 -71.15 -24.08
N GLN A 3 14.65 -70.24 -24.84
CA GLN A 3 15.52 -69.20 -24.30
C GLN A 3 14.63 -68.11 -23.67
N ARG A 4 14.63 -68.03 -22.34
CA ARG A 4 14.01 -66.92 -21.61
C ARG A 4 14.93 -65.71 -21.70
N LEU A 5 14.54 -64.70 -22.46
CA LEU A 5 15.19 -63.40 -22.50
C LEU A 5 15.08 -62.75 -21.11
N ARG A 6 16.20 -62.63 -20.41
CA ARG A 6 16.28 -61.93 -19.12
C ARG A 6 16.28 -60.43 -19.40
N SER A 7 15.17 -59.76 -19.11
CA SER A 7 15.10 -58.30 -19.14
C SER A 7 15.97 -57.75 -18.01
N ALA A 8 17.01 -56.98 -18.33
CA ALA A 8 17.86 -56.35 -17.34
C ALA A 8 17.07 -55.26 -16.59
N PRO A 9 17.16 -55.18 -15.25
CA PRO A 9 16.53 -54.10 -14.50
C PRO A 9 17.17 -52.76 -14.90
N ARG A 10 16.34 -51.76 -15.22
CA ARG A 10 16.80 -50.38 -15.38
C ARG A 10 17.37 -49.92 -14.05
N ALA A 11 18.65 -49.53 -14.03
CA ALA A 11 19.25 -48.89 -12.87
C ALA A 11 18.52 -47.57 -12.61
N GLN A 12 17.80 -47.51 -11.50
CA GLN A 12 17.18 -46.29 -11.01
C GLN A 12 18.31 -45.43 -10.41
N SER A 13 18.71 -44.37 -11.10
CA SER A 13 19.65 -43.39 -10.55
C SER A 13 18.92 -42.56 -9.49
N GLY A 14 19.28 -42.76 -8.21
CA GLY A 14 18.84 -41.90 -7.12
C GLY A 14 19.59 -40.58 -7.12
N PHE A 15 18.97 -39.53 -6.57
CA PHE A 15 19.62 -38.23 -6.36
C PHE A 15 20.83 -38.38 -5.42
N THR A 16 21.95 -37.77 -5.80
CA THR A 16 23.12 -37.65 -4.94
C THR A 16 22.95 -36.48 -3.96
N LEU A 17 23.59 -36.56 -2.78
CA LEU A 17 23.64 -35.43 -1.84
C LEU A 17 24.29 -34.19 -2.47
N LEU A 18 25.22 -34.41 -3.41
CA LEU A 18 25.93 -33.35 -4.11
C LEU A 18 24.99 -32.56 -5.04
N GLU A 19 24.11 -33.24 -5.78
CA GLU A 19 23.09 -32.56 -6.62
C GLU A 19 22.14 -31.71 -5.78
N LEU A 20 21.68 -32.25 -4.64
CA LEU A 20 20.79 -31.49 -3.75
C LEU A 20 21.52 -30.27 -3.16
N LEU A 21 22.80 -30.42 -2.80
CA LEU A 21 23.63 -29.31 -2.31
C LEU A 21 23.80 -28.22 -3.37
N VAL A 22 24.11 -28.59 -4.62
CA VAL A 22 24.23 -27.62 -5.72
C VAL A 22 22.92 -26.88 -5.96
N VAL A 23 21.78 -27.57 -5.92
CA VAL A 23 20.46 -26.95 -6.05
C VAL A 23 20.20 -25.95 -4.92
N LEU A 24 20.46 -26.32 -3.66
CA LEU A 24 20.27 -25.42 -2.52
C LEU A 24 21.17 -24.18 -2.61
N VAL A 25 22.41 -24.33 -3.07
CA VAL A 25 23.32 -23.19 -3.30
C VAL A 25 22.75 -22.25 -4.37
N VAL A 26 22.31 -22.78 -5.51
CA VAL A 26 21.70 -21.96 -6.58
C VAL A 26 20.43 -21.28 -6.09
N LEU A 27 19.55 -21.97 -5.35
CA LEU A 27 18.34 -21.39 -4.77
C LEU A 27 18.67 -20.27 -3.76
N GLY A 28 19.68 -20.45 -2.91
CA GLY A 28 20.14 -19.43 -1.97
C GLY A 28 20.66 -18.18 -2.68
N LEU A 29 21.46 -18.35 -3.74
CA LEU A 29 21.97 -17.25 -4.56
C LEU A 29 20.83 -16.49 -5.26
N LEU A 30 19.87 -17.21 -5.86
CA LEU A 30 18.71 -16.61 -6.51
C LEU A 30 17.83 -15.85 -5.51
N ALA A 31 17.57 -16.42 -4.33
CA ALA A 31 16.79 -15.77 -3.28
C ALA A 31 17.42 -14.45 -2.84
N GLY A 32 18.75 -14.41 -2.69
CA GLY A 32 19.49 -13.18 -2.34
C GLY A 32 19.37 -12.05 -3.37
N ILE A 33 19.23 -12.37 -4.65
CA ILE A 33 19.10 -11.36 -5.73
C ILE A 33 17.66 -10.89 -5.90
N VAL A 34 16.69 -11.81 -5.80
CA VAL A 34 15.28 -11.53 -6.10
C VAL A 34 14.58 -10.83 -4.94
N ALA A 35 14.84 -11.24 -3.69
CA ALA A 35 14.11 -10.72 -2.54
C ALA A 35 14.20 -9.19 -2.38
N PRO A 36 15.38 -8.53 -2.44
CA PRO A 36 15.47 -7.07 -2.27
C PRO A 36 14.71 -6.29 -3.35
N LYS A 37 14.75 -6.77 -4.61
CA LYS A 37 14.04 -6.14 -5.73
C LYS A 37 12.53 -6.21 -5.58
N TYR A 38 12.03 -7.35 -5.10
CA TYR A 38 10.61 -7.54 -4.84
C TYR A 38 10.10 -6.57 -3.75
N PHE A 39 10.81 -6.47 -2.62
CA PHE A 39 10.43 -5.53 -1.55
C PHE A 39 10.46 -4.07 -1.99
N ALA A 40 11.51 -3.63 -2.70
CA ALA A 40 11.60 -2.27 -3.23
C ALA A 40 10.56 -1.95 -4.33
N GLN A 41 10.03 -2.97 -5.00
CA GLN A 41 8.92 -2.79 -5.94
C GLN A 41 7.58 -2.67 -5.21
N LEU A 42 7.37 -3.47 -4.16
CA LEU A 42 6.19 -3.38 -3.32
C LEU A 42 6.05 -2.01 -2.68
N GLY A 43 7.08 -1.50 -2.00
CA GLY A 43 6.96 -0.21 -1.32
C GLY A 43 6.84 1.00 -2.26
N ARG A 44 7.43 0.94 -3.46
CA ARG A 44 7.12 1.93 -4.52
C ARG A 44 5.66 1.88 -4.98
N SER A 45 5.04 0.72 -4.96
CA SER A 45 3.61 0.58 -5.26
C SER A 45 2.75 1.17 -4.14
N GLU A 46 3.12 0.94 -2.89
CA GLU A 46 2.43 1.49 -1.71
C GLU A 46 2.41 3.03 -1.77
N VAL A 47 3.56 3.68 -1.90
CA VAL A 47 3.63 5.17 -1.99
C VAL A 47 2.75 5.71 -3.11
N LYS A 48 2.70 5.04 -4.28
CA LYS A 48 1.82 5.46 -5.39
C LYS A 48 0.34 5.33 -5.06
N VAL A 49 -0.06 4.24 -4.39
CA VAL A 49 -1.44 4.06 -3.94
C VAL A 49 -1.80 5.13 -2.91
N ALA A 50 -0.92 5.42 -1.96
CA ALA A 50 -1.12 6.48 -0.97
C ALA A 50 -1.35 7.84 -1.63
N LYS A 51 -0.53 8.21 -2.64
CA LYS A 51 -0.70 9.46 -3.41
C LYS A 51 -2.04 9.51 -4.13
N ALA A 52 -2.41 8.44 -4.84
CA ALA A 52 -3.70 8.39 -5.55
C ALA A 52 -4.90 8.49 -4.59
N GLN A 53 -4.79 7.89 -3.40
CA GLN A 53 -5.81 8.01 -2.35
C GLN A 53 -5.89 9.44 -1.80
N ILE A 54 -4.76 10.11 -1.56
CA ILE A 54 -4.71 11.53 -1.14
C ILE A 54 -5.35 12.43 -2.20
N GLU A 55 -5.03 12.23 -3.49
CA GLU A 55 -5.67 12.99 -4.58
C GLU A 55 -7.19 12.76 -4.62
N GLY A 56 -7.64 11.53 -4.40
CA GLY A 56 -9.06 11.19 -4.35
C GLY A 56 -9.78 11.84 -3.16
N LEU A 57 -9.16 11.82 -1.98
CA LEU A 57 -9.66 12.49 -0.78
C LEU A 57 -9.67 14.02 -0.96
N GLY A 58 -8.64 14.58 -1.57
CA GLY A 58 -8.56 16.01 -1.88
C GLY A 58 -9.72 16.48 -2.76
N LYS A 59 -10.04 15.74 -3.83
CA LYS A 59 -11.21 16.04 -4.66
C LYS A 59 -12.54 16.00 -3.90
N ALA A 60 -12.68 15.08 -2.94
CA ALA A 60 -13.86 15.00 -2.08
C ALA A 60 -13.93 16.19 -1.10
N LEU A 61 -12.79 16.63 -0.56
CA LEU A 61 -12.68 17.84 0.27
C LEU A 61 -13.04 19.10 -0.53
N ASP A 62 -12.57 19.19 -1.78
CA ASP A 62 -12.90 20.32 -2.66
C ASP A 62 -14.39 20.37 -2.96
N LEU A 63 -15.01 19.22 -3.25
CA LEU A 63 -16.46 19.13 -3.47
C LEU A 63 -17.25 19.50 -2.22
N TYR A 64 -16.84 19.01 -1.04
CA TYR A 64 -17.42 19.41 0.24
C TYR A 64 -17.40 20.93 0.38
N ARG A 65 -16.24 21.56 0.14
CA ARG A 65 -16.10 23.02 0.23
C ARG A 65 -16.98 23.76 -0.78
N LEU A 66 -17.12 23.26 -2.01
CA LEU A 66 -17.95 23.90 -3.03
C LEU A 66 -19.42 23.96 -2.62
N GLU A 67 -19.92 22.93 -1.93
CA GLU A 67 -21.33 22.86 -1.51
C GLU A 67 -21.58 23.53 -0.15
N VAL A 68 -20.74 23.23 0.83
CA VAL A 68 -20.88 23.73 2.21
C VAL A 68 -20.36 25.17 2.36
N GLY A 69 -19.30 25.50 1.63
CA GLY A 69 -18.63 26.80 1.63
C GLY A 69 -17.28 26.85 2.37
N HIS A 70 -16.94 25.79 3.11
CA HIS A 70 -15.66 25.64 3.81
C HIS A 70 -15.24 24.17 3.86
N TYR A 71 -13.99 23.89 4.17
CA TYR A 71 -13.54 22.51 4.43
C TYR A 71 -14.04 22.03 5.81
N PRO A 72 -14.09 20.71 6.06
CA PRO A 72 -14.40 20.18 7.40
C PRO A 72 -13.40 20.69 8.45
N SER A 73 -13.85 20.87 9.70
CA SER A 73 -12.93 21.17 10.79
C SER A 73 -12.03 19.97 11.11
N THR A 74 -10.93 20.20 11.83
CA THR A 74 -10.07 19.10 12.30
C THR A 74 -10.83 18.11 13.20
N GLU A 75 -11.83 18.58 13.95
CA GLU A 75 -12.66 17.74 14.83
C GLU A 75 -13.66 16.88 14.04
N GLN A 76 -14.26 17.45 12.99
CA GLN A 76 -15.11 16.71 12.06
C GLN A 76 -14.29 15.70 11.23
N GLY A 77 -13.08 16.12 10.85
CA GLY A 77 -12.12 15.31 10.12
C GLY A 77 -12.63 14.82 8.76
N LEU A 78 -11.97 13.79 8.22
CA LEU A 78 -12.37 13.16 6.97
C LEU A 78 -13.71 12.41 7.07
N GLN A 79 -14.22 12.17 8.28
CA GLN A 79 -15.51 11.50 8.48
C GLN A 79 -16.67 12.34 7.92
N ALA A 80 -16.53 13.67 7.89
CA ALA A 80 -17.47 14.59 7.25
C ALA A 80 -17.69 14.30 5.76
N LEU A 81 -16.74 13.63 5.09
CA LEU A 81 -16.86 13.24 3.69
C LEU A 81 -17.81 12.05 3.48
N VAL A 82 -18.05 11.26 4.52
CA VAL A 82 -18.88 10.05 4.45
C VAL A 82 -20.21 10.23 5.19
N THR A 83 -20.20 10.97 6.29
CA THR A 83 -21.36 11.15 7.17
C THR A 83 -21.56 12.62 7.46
N ALA A 84 -22.82 13.07 7.42
CA ALA A 84 -23.18 14.43 7.74
C ALA A 84 -22.72 14.80 9.18
N PRO A 85 -21.92 15.86 9.35
CA PRO A 85 -21.69 16.46 10.66
C PRO A 85 -23.00 16.97 11.26
N SER A 86 -23.15 16.89 12.59
CA SER A 86 -24.40 17.31 13.27
C SER A 86 -24.65 18.81 13.19
N ASP A 87 -23.59 19.57 12.97
CA ASP A 87 -23.49 21.01 12.89
C ASP A 87 -23.54 21.55 11.46
N GLU A 88 -23.56 20.67 10.44
CA GLU A 88 -23.51 21.09 9.03
C GLU A 88 -24.84 20.88 8.29
N THR A 89 -25.66 21.93 8.26
CA THR A 89 -26.97 21.92 7.59
C THR A 89 -26.90 21.94 6.06
N LYS A 90 -25.79 22.40 5.46
CA LYS A 90 -25.62 22.47 4.00
C LYS A 90 -25.04 21.19 3.40
N TRP A 91 -24.76 20.20 4.24
CA TRP A 91 -24.19 18.94 3.81
C TRP A 91 -25.14 18.22 2.84
N THR A 92 -24.67 17.93 1.63
CA THR A 92 -25.44 17.25 0.58
C THR A 92 -24.76 15.96 0.12
N GLY A 93 -23.79 15.48 0.91
CA GLY A 93 -23.01 14.28 0.63
C GLY A 93 -23.82 12.96 0.64
N PRO A 94 -23.12 11.81 0.57
CA PRO A 94 -21.71 11.62 0.84
C PRO A 94 -20.78 12.02 -0.32
N TYR A 95 -19.65 12.63 0.03
CA TYR A 95 -18.60 13.07 -0.89
C TYR A 95 -17.62 11.96 -1.28
N LEU A 96 -17.68 10.83 -0.56
CA LEU A 96 -16.99 9.59 -0.90
C LEU A 96 -18.01 8.47 -1.17
N GLN A 97 -17.88 7.80 -2.31
CA GLN A 97 -18.75 6.67 -2.68
C GLN A 97 -18.53 5.42 -1.82
N LYS A 98 -17.36 5.32 -1.18
CA LYS A 98 -16.95 4.19 -0.33
C LYS A 98 -16.59 4.70 1.05
N LYS A 99 -16.45 3.77 2.01
CA LYS A 99 -15.86 4.08 3.32
C LYS A 99 -14.49 4.75 3.16
N LEU A 100 -14.09 5.51 4.18
CA LEU A 100 -12.76 6.09 4.25
C LEU A 100 -11.70 5.00 4.04
N PRO A 101 -10.82 5.16 3.05
CA PRO A 101 -9.72 4.24 2.86
C PRO A 101 -8.68 4.43 3.96
N GLN A 102 -8.04 3.33 4.34
CA GLN A 102 -6.76 3.39 5.02
C GLN A 102 -5.66 3.54 3.98
N ASP A 103 -4.55 4.10 4.42
CA ASP A 103 -3.33 4.12 3.63
C ASP A 103 -2.82 2.69 3.38
N PRO A 104 -1.86 2.49 2.46
CA PRO A 104 -1.34 1.16 2.11
C PRO A 104 -0.75 0.38 3.27
N TRP A 105 -0.36 1.06 4.35
CA TRP A 105 0.24 0.48 5.54
C TRP A 105 -0.79 0.27 6.66
N GLY A 106 -2.08 0.44 6.37
CA GLY A 106 -3.20 0.16 7.26
C GLY A 106 -3.49 1.25 8.28
N ARG A 107 -2.95 2.46 8.10
CA ARG A 107 -3.17 3.61 8.97
C ARG A 107 -4.23 4.54 8.39
N ASN A 108 -4.86 5.34 9.25
CA ASN A 108 -5.76 6.40 8.79
C ASN A 108 -4.94 7.60 8.29
N TYR A 109 -5.48 8.30 7.30
CA TYR A 109 -4.93 9.57 6.87
C TYR A 109 -5.09 10.63 7.97
N THR A 110 -4.05 11.45 8.13
CA THR A 110 -4.08 12.61 9.02
C THR A 110 -4.57 13.81 8.23
N TYR A 111 -5.59 14.47 8.76
CA TYR A 111 -6.18 15.66 8.18
C TYR A 111 -6.17 16.81 9.19
N ARG A 112 -5.83 18.02 8.73
CA ARG A 112 -5.86 19.23 9.55
C ARG A 112 -6.37 20.42 8.75
N TYR A 113 -7.27 21.18 9.37
CA TYR A 113 -7.78 22.45 8.88
C TYR A 113 -7.89 23.46 10.03
N PRO A 114 -7.37 24.70 9.86
CA PRO A 114 -6.58 25.18 8.72
C PRO A 114 -5.22 24.47 8.60
N GLY A 115 -4.73 24.29 7.37
CA GLY A 115 -3.43 23.67 7.11
C GLY A 115 -2.26 24.60 7.41
N GLU A 116 -1.08 24.03 7.68
CA GLU A 116 0.19 24.76 7.76
C GLU A 116 0.84 24.95 6.39
N ASN A 117 0.63 24.02 5.44
CA ASN A 117 1.28 24.03 4.13
C ASN A 117 0.34 24.42 2.98
N GLY A 118 -0.92 24.74 3.30
CA GLY A 118 -1.95 25.06 2.33
C GLY A 118 -3.28 25.35 3.01
N GLU A 119 -4.38 25.25 2.27
CA GLU A 119 -5.71 25.46 2.85
C GLU A 119 -6.06 24.38 3.88
N TYR A 120 -5.65 23.14 3.62
CA TYR A 120 -5.68 22.01 4.53
C TYR A 120 -4.42 21.18 4.37
N ASP A 121 -4.07 20.43 5.42
CA ASP A 121 -3.04 19.41 5.34
C ASP A 121 -3.71 18.03 5.30
N LEU A 122 -3.31 17.20 4.33
CA LEU A 122 -3.70 15.80 4.25
C LEU A 122 -2.45 14.95 3.98
N LEU A 123 -2.17 14.01 4.88
CA LEU A 123 -0.96 13.18 4.77
C LEU A 123 -1.14 11.76 5.30
N SER A 124 -0.26 10.86 4.83
CA SER A 124 0.03 9.55 5.43
C SER A 124 1.47 9.54 5.94
N MET A 125 1.67 8.90 7.11
CA MET A 125 2.95 8.85 7.84
C MET A 125 3.97 7.86 7.23
N GLY A 126 3.75 7.40 6.00
CA GLY A 126 4.64 6.44 5.36
C GLY A 126 4.62 5.06 6.03
N LYS A 127 5.58 4.21 5.66
CA LYS A 127 5.68 2.81 6.11
C LYS A 127 5.97 2.67 7.61
N ASP A 128 6.90 3.46 8.14
CA ASP A 128 7.29 3.40 9.56
C ASP A 128 6.28 4.07 10.49
N GLY A 129 5.46 4.98 9.96
CA GLY A 129 4.44 5.69 10.72
C GLY A 129 5.01 6.81 11.59
N GLN A 130 6.22 7.30 11.28
CA GLN A 130 6.88 8.36 12.01
C GLN A 130 6.94 9.64 11.16
N PRO A 131 6.96 10.83 11.79
CA PRO A 131 7.13 12.06 11.04
C PRO A 131 8.51 12.12 10.37
N GLY A 132 8.55 12.61 9.14
CA GLY A 132 9.76 12.65 8.31
C GLY A 132 10.04 11.34 7.56
N GLY A 133 11.31 10.92 7.53
CA GLY A 133 11.75 9.71 6.84
C GLY A 133 12.20 9.92 5.38
N GLU A 134 12.73 8.86 4.77
CA GLU A 134 13.17 8.85 3.37
C GLU A 134 12.59 7.64 2.62
N GLY A 135 12.39 7.78 1.31
CA GLY A 135 11.91 6.71 0.45
C GLY A 135 10.50 6.24 0.82
N GLU A 136 10.37 4.96 1.21
CA GLU A 136 9.08 4.35 1.60
C GLU A 136 8.60 4.78 3.00
N ASN A 137 9.53 5.28 3.82
CA ASN A 137 9.25 5.78 5.16
C ASN A 137 8.86 7.26 5.14
N ALA A 138 9.13 7.95 4.03
CA ALA A 138 8.77 9.36 3.91
C ALA A 138 7.25 9.55 3.96
N GLU A 139 6.84 10.65 4.60
CA GLU A 139 5.46 11.11 4.56
C GLU A 139 4.99 11.32 3.12
N VAL A 140 3.74 10.94 2.87
CA VAL A 140 3.06 11.23 1.61
C VAL A 140 2.04 12.31 1.90
N THR A 141 2.23 13.50 1.33
CA THR A 141 1.46 14.71 1.66
C THR A 141 0.68 15.22 0.45
N SER A 142 -0.32 16.08 0.68
CA SER A 142 -1.15 16.69 -0.38
C SER A 142 -0.52 17.91 -1.05
N TRP A 143 0.51 18.51 -0.45
CA TRP A 143 1.15 19.75 -0.93
C TRP A 143 2.49 19.52 -1.64
N GLN A 144 2.94 18.27 -1.75
CA GLN A 144 4.23 17.89 -2.34
C GLN A 144 4.09 17.18 -3.68
#